data_AF-A0A931SUD9-F1
#
_entry.id   AF-A0A931SUD9-F1
#
_cell.length_a   1.000
_cell.length_b   1.000
_cell.length_c   1.000
_cell.angle_alpha   90.00
_cell.angle_beta   90.00
_cell.angle_gamma   90.00
#
_symmetry.space_group_name_H-M   'P 1'
#
loop_
_entity.id
_entity.type
_entity.pdbx_description
1 polymer ?
#
loop_
_entity_poly.entity_id
_entity_poly.type
_entity_poly.pdbx_seq_one_letter_code
_entity_poly.pdbx_strand_id
1 'polypeptide(L)'
;MAKLSAQKLWKVFGPRPQSVLRSDWRDKSRAEVQEATGHVIALRDVSFDVAQGEVFVVMGLSGSGKSTLVRCLLRLIEPSEGQVVVDGQDITKYSRRKLMNFRRKKAGMVFQRFALMPHRTVMDNVAWGLEIQGQSRRTRLERTHEMLRVVGLEGWAQNYPHELSGGMQQRVGLARALAADPEMLLMDEPFSALDPMIRREMQDELIRLQERMKKTIVFITHDLDEALKLGDRIAIMRDGAIIQVGTPEDIVSAPFDEYVGEFTKDVRKVEVLPVRFIMKPPKTRVYDWQGPRVALREMRQEEEDVAFVVDKEERFLGILAREAAARAAEGGDATSVAQLLETAPIAFSADDSLQWMLARVMDYNWRLETIPVVDAEGKLVGEVHRTVIRDLAKDALEVRVGVQARRSTTV
;
A
#
# COMPACT_ATOMS: atom_id res chain seq x y z
N MET A 1 -15.84 9.97 -4.86
CA MET A 1 -15.86 11.15 -3.96
C MET A 1 -15.03 10.84 -2.72
N ALA A 2 -14.33 11.82 -2.16
CA ALA A 2 -13.52 11.63 -0.95
C ALA A 2 -14.41 11.41 0.29
N LYS A 3 -14.05 10.41 1.11
CA LYS A 3 -14.66 10.16 2.43
C LYS A 3 -14.14 11.16 3.47
N LEU A 4 -12.83 11.42 3.42
CA LEU A 4 -12.10 12.33 4.30
C LEU A 4 -11.15 13.18 3.45
N SER A 5 -11.08 14.48 3.75
CA SER A 5 -10.14 15.41 3.15
C SER A 5 -9.46 16.25 4.22
N ALA A 6 -8.15 16.34 4.17
CA ALA A 6 -7.36 17.37 4.84
C ALA A 6 -7.07 18.49 3.86
N GLN A 7 -7.37 19.74 4.23
CA GLN A 7 -7.17 20.89 3.35
C GLN A 7 -6.33 21.95 4.06
N LYS A 8 -5.11 22.15 3.57
CA LYS A 8 -4.15 23.17 4.04
C LYS A 8 -3.97 23.13 5.56
N LEU A 9 -3.84 21.94 6.14
CA LEU A 9 -3.75 21.78 7.58
C LEU A 9 -2.40 22.26 8.11
N TRP A 10 -2.47 23.12 9.12
CA TRP A 10 -1.33 23.52 9.92
C TRP A 10 -1.53 23.18 11.38
N LYS A 11 -0.43 22.86 12.05
CA LYS A 11 -0.41 22.75 13.50
C LYS A 11 0.90 23.30 14.03
N VAL A 12 0.80 24.35 14.83
CA VAL A 12 1.92 24.93 15.58
C VAL A 12 1.64 24.77 17.07
N PHE A 13 2.59 24.20 17.80
CA PHE A 13 2.59 24.15 19.26
C PHE A 13 3.36 25.34 19.82
N GLY A 14 2.87 25.89 20.93
CA GLY A 14 3.40 27.09 21.56
C GLY A 14 2.32 28.14 21.82
N PRO A 15 2.62 29.18 22.60
CA PRO A 15 1.68 30.23 22.95
C PRO A 15 1.39 31.16 21.75
N ARG A 16 0.10 31.39 21.44
CA ARG A 16 -0.33 32.23 20.29
C ARG A 16 0.25 31.75 18.94
N PRO A 17 -0.05 30.53 18.48
CA PRO A 17 0.51 29.94 17.25
C PRO A 17 0.29 30.80 15.98
N GLN A 18 -0.71 31.67 15.99
CA GLN A 18 -0.99 32.63 14.92
C GLN A 18 0.15 33.65 14.69
N SER A 19 1.01 33.90 15.68
CA SER A 19 2.18 34.78 15.49
C SER A 19 3.24 34.16 14.58
N VAL A 20 3.32 32.83 14.51
CA VAL A 20 4.20 32.11 13.59
C VAL A 20 3.56 32.00 12.21
N LEU A 21 2.24 31.74 12.15
CA LEU A 21 1.52 31.51 10.90
C LEU A 21 1.32 32.78 10.05
N ARG A 22 1.31 33.95 10.70
CA ARG A 22 1.12 35.27 10.05
C ARG A 22 2.43 36.04 9.85
N SER A 23 3.58 35.39 10.03
CA SER A 23 4.88 35.98 9.83
C SER A 23 5.74 35.11 8.90
N ASP A 24 6.90 35.64 8.54
CA ASP A 24 7.89 34.93 7.71
C ASP A 24 8.44 33.66 8.40
N TRP A 25 8.17 33.46 9.69
CA TRP A 25 8.51 32.22 10.41
C TRP A 25 7.83 30.99 9.81
N ARG A 26 6.68 31.17 9.13
CA ARG A 26 5.95 30.10 8.44
C ARG A 26 6.82 29.37 7.41
N ASP A 27 7.73 30.08 6.76
CA ASP A 27 8.54 29.56 5.65
C ASP A 27 9.93 29.06 6.11
N LYS A 28 10.35 29.40 7.34
CA LYS A 28 11.61 28.95 7.94
C LYS A 28 11.58 27.47 8.32
N SER A 29 12.75 26.87 8.55
CA SER A 29 12.85 25.48 9.02
C SER A 29 12.29 25.32 10.44
N ARG A 30 11.95 24.08 10.82
CA ARG A 30 11.44 23.79 12.18
C ARG A 30 12.44 24.16 13.26
N ALA A 31 13.73 23.90 13.01
CA ALA A 31 14.80 24.20 13.95
C ALA A 31 14.94 25.72 14.18
N GLU A 32 14.98 26.52 13.11
CA GLU A 32 15.06 27.98 13.21
C GLU A 32 13.86 28.56 13.97
N VAL A 33 12.64 28.10 13.66
CA VAL A 33 11.43 28.58 14.35
C VAL A 33 11.46 28.22 15.83
N GLN A 34 11.88 27.00 16.17
CA GLN A 34 11.96 26.54 17.55
C GLN A 34 13.01 27.31 18.35
N GLU A 35 14.19 27.53 17.78
CA GLU A 35 15.26 28.29 18.42
C GLU A 35 14.88 29.76 18.63
N ALA A 36 14.32 30.41 17.60
CA ALA A 36 14.01 31.83 17.66
C ALA A 36 12.73 32.16 18.45
N THR A 37 11.74 31.26 18.46
CA THR A 37 10.39 31.56 18.97
C THR A 37 9.89 30.59 20.04
N GLY A 38 10.57 29.47 20.28
CA GLY A 38 10.11 28.39 21.16
C GLY A 38 8.91 27.60 20.63
N HIS A 39 8.44 27.88 19.41
CA HIS A 39 7.32 27.18 18.80
C HIS A 39 7.76 25.93 18.04
N VAL A 40 6.89 24.92 17.99
CA VAL A 40 7.13 23.71 17.18
C VAL A 40 6.07 23.63 16.09
N ILE A 41 6.48 23.80 14.84
CA ILE A 41 5.64 23.49 13.69
C ILE A 41 5.58 21.97 13.56
N ALA A 42 4.39 21.39 13.76
CA ALA A 42 4.16 19.96 13.67
C ALA A 42 3.46 19.53 12.38
N LEU A 43 2.65 20.40 11.78
CA LEU A 43 2.08 20.22 10.45
C LEU A 43 2.22 21.51 9.64
N ARG A 44 2.61 21.37 8.37
CA ARG A 44 2.90 22.42 7.41
C ARG A 44 2.13 22.15 6.13
N ASP A 45 1.07 22.91 5.91
CA ASP A 45 0.25 22.92 4.70
C ASP A 45 -0.17 21.54 4.18
N VAL A 46 -0.61 20.66 5.09
CA VAL A 46 -0.92 19.28 4.75
C VAL A 46 -2.28 19.20 4.04
N SER A 47 -2.26 18.71 2.80
CA SER A 47 -3.47 18.51 1.98
C SER A 47 -3.48 17.14 1.32
N PHE A 48 -4.58 16.40 1.46
CA PHE A 48 -4.81 15.11 0.80
C PHE A 48 -6.28 14.68 0.93
N ASP A 49 -6.68 13.75 0.06
CA ASP A 49 -7.98 13.10 0.06
C ASP A 49 -7.84 11.60 0.27
N VAL A 50 -8.79 11.03 1.02
CA VAL A 50 -8.97 9.60 1.24
C VAL A 50 -10.37 9.21 0.74
N ALA A 51 -10.41 8.33 -0.24
CA ALA A 51 -11.60 7.74 -0.82
C ALA A 51 -12.28 6.76 0.14
N GLN A 52 -13.56 6.49 -0.10
CA GLN A 52 -14.31 5.53 0.69
C GLN A 52 -13.76 4.12 0.48
N GLY A 53 -13.46 3.43 1.58
CA GLY A 53 -12.93 2.06 1.56
C GLY A 53 -11.42 1.98 1.32
N GLU A 54 -10.75 3.11 1.10
CA GLU A 54 -9.30 3.19 0.91
C GLU A 54 -8.56 2.96 2.23
N VAL A 55 -7.46 2.23 2.16
CA VAL A 55 -6.40 2.21 3.17
C VAL A 55 -5.34 3.22 2.77
N PHE A 56 -5.42 4.40 3.37
CA PHE A 56 -4.46 5.48 3.16
C PHE A 56 -3.38 5.44 4.24
N VAL A 57 -2.17 5.11 3.85
CA VAL A 57 -1.03 5.00 4.76
C VAL A 57 -0.31 6.34 4.86
N VAL A 58 0.00 6.77 6.07
CA VAL A 58 0.85 7.93 6.35
C VAL A 58 2.16 7.42 6.94
N MET A 59 3.24 7.61 6.19
CA MET A 59 4.57 7.13 6.52
C MET A 59 5.54 8.30 6.81
N GLY A 60 6.63 8.01 7.51
CA GLY A 60 7.74 8.94 7.72
C GLY A 60 8.50 8.65 9.01
N LEU A 61 9.63 9.31 9.22
CA LEU A 61 10.44 9.11 10.43
C LEU A 61 9.72 9.61 11.71
N SER A 62 10.26 9.22 12.86
CA SER A 62 9.83 9.79 14.14
C SER A 62 9.93 11.32 14.11
N GLY A 63 8.94 12.00 14.69
CA GLY A 63 8.90 13.47 14.72
C GLY A 63 8.44 14.16 13.42
N SER A 64 8.11 13.42 12.35
CA SER A 64 7.64 14.03 11.09
C SER A 64 6.21 14.60 11.11
N GLY A 65 5.46 14.41 12.20
CA GLY A 65 4.11 14.98 12.39
C GLY A 65 2.94 14.01 12.20
N LYS A 66 3.19 12.74 11.83
CA LYS A 66 2.14 11.73 11.55
C LYS A 66 1.09 11.59 12.64
N SER A 67 1.50 11.34 13.88
CA SER A 67 0.59 11.17 15.01
C SER A 67 -0.13 12.48 15.37
N THR A 68 0.46 13.64 15.06
CA THR A 68 -0.24 14.93 15.18
C THR A 68 -1.29 15.08 14.09
N LEU A 69 -0.99 14.67 12.86
CA LEU A 69 -1.93 14.68 11.74
C LEU A 69 -3.19 13.88 12.07
N VAL A 70 -3.05 12.59 12.44
CA VAL A 70 -4.22 11.75 12.78
C VAL A 70 -5.04 12.32 13.93
N ARG A 71 -4.39 12.90 14.94
CA ARG A 71 -5.11 13.58 16.03
C ARG A 71 -5.83 14.84 15.56
N CYS A 72 -5.31 15.57 14.57
CA CYS A 72 -5.99 16.71 13.95
C CYS A 72 -7.20 16.26 13.11
N LEU A 73 -7.09 15.13 12.39
CA LEU A 73 -8.20 14.57 11.59
C LEU A 73 -9.44 14.23 12.44
N LEU A 74 -9.24 13.90 13.72
CA LEU A 74 -10.35 13.71 14.68
C LEU A 74 -10.62 14.92 15.56
N ARG A 75 -9.86 16.01 15.42
CA ARG A 75 -9.82 17.17 16.32
C ARG A 75 -9.51 16.83 17.79
N LEU A 76 -8.82 15.74 18.05
CA LEU A 76 -8.26 15.46 19.39
C LEU A 76 -7.19 16.50 19.74
N ILE A 77 -6.50 16.97 18.70
CA ILE A 77 -5.70 18.19 18.71
C ILE A 77 -6.38 19.14 17.72
N GLU A 78 -6.66 20.37 18.14
CA GLU A 78 -7.21 21.37 17.21
C GLU A 78 -6.13 21.83 16.24
N PRO A 79 -6.41 21.83 14.91
CA PRO A 79 -5.51 22.41 13.94
C PRO A 79 -5.37 23.92 14.18
N SER A 80 -4.20 24.48 13.87
CA SER A 80 -3.95 25.91 13.99
C SER A 80 -4.54 26.70 12.81
N GLU A 81 -4.51 26.12 11.61
CA GLU A 81 -5.17 26.58 10.37
C GLU A 81 -5.57 25.37 9.52
N GLY A 82 -6.43 25.61 8.52
CA GLY A 82 -6.91 24.59 7.58
C GLY A 82 -8.25 23.97 7.99
N GLN A 83 -8.69 23.00 7.20
CA GLN A 83 -9.98 22.33 7.37
C GLN A 83 -9.83 20.81 7.27
N VAL A 84 -10.74 20.11 7.94
CA VAL A 84 -10.92 18.67 7.84
C VAL A 84 -12.35 18.44 7.39
N VAL A 85 -12.54 17.82 6.24
CA VAL A 85 -13.85 17.58 5.65
C VAL A 85 -14.13 16.08 5.68
N VAL A 86 -15.30 15.68 6.20
CA VAL A 86 -15.75 14.28 6.21
C VAL A 86 -17.17 14.22 5.67
N ASP A 87 -17.42 13.34 4.69
CA ASP A 87 -18.71 13.26 3.98
C ASP A 87 -19.19 14.63 3.47
N GLY A 88 -18.27 15.43 2.92
CA GLY A 88 -18.53 16.79 2.45
C GLY A 88 -18.78 17.83 3.54
N GLN A 89 -18.68 17.49 4.82
CA GLN A 89 -18.89 18.42 5.94
C GLN A 89 -17.56 18.79 6.63
N ASP A 90 -17.29 20.08 6.72
CA ASP A 90 -16.15 20.60 7.49
C ASP A 90 -16.35 20.38 9.00
N ILE A 91 -15.61 19.42 9.55
CA ILE A 91 -15.72 19.04 10.95
C ILE A 91 -15.02 20.03 11.88
N THR A 92 -14.15 20.92 11.38
CA THR A 92 -13.49 21.96 12.19
C THR A 92 -14.48 22.98 12.72
N LYS A 93 -15.60 23.17 12.01
CA LYS A 93 -16.71 24.03 12.40
C LYS A 93 -17.76 23.35 13.28
N TYR A 94 -17.58 22.07 13.62
CA TYR A 94 -18.54 21.37 14.47
C TYR A 94 -18.54 21.95 15.89
N SER A 95 -19.75 22.12 16.44
CA SER A 95 -19.94 22.32 17.87
C SER A 95 -19.49 21.09 18.65
N ARG A 96 -19.19 21.26 19.95
CA ARG A 96 -18.74 20.18 20.84
C ARG A 96 -19.65 18.94 20.79
N ARG A 97 -20.98 19.16 20.79
CA ARG A 97 -21.98 18.07 20.71
C ARG A 97 -21.94 17.34 19.37
N LYS A 98 -21.84 18.08 18.26
CA LYS A 98 -21.77 17.49 16.91
C LYS A 98 -20.47 16.69 16.73
N LEU A 99 -19.34 17.23 17.21
CA LEU A 99 -18.04 16.57 17.19
C LEU A 99 -18.01 15.28 18.04
N MET A 100 -18.63 15.32 19.22
CA MET A 100 -18.77 14.12 20.07
C MET A 100 -19.58 13.03 19.36
N ASN A 101 -20.71 13.38 18.74
CA ASN A 101 -21.52 12.41 17.98
C ASN A 101 -20.77 11.84 16.77
N PHE A 102 -20.00 12.66 16.06
CA PHE A 102 -19.11 12.22 14.99
C PHE A 102 -18.13 11.15 15.48
N ARG A 103 -17.39 11.42 16.56
CA ARG A 103 -16.43 10.45 17.15
C ARG A 103 -17.10 9.20 17.74
N ARG A 104 -18.36 9.29 18.16
CA ARG A 104 -19.08 8.14 18.71
C ARG A 104 -19.55 7.18 17.62
N LYS A 105 -19.94 7.68 16.46
CA LYS A 105 -20.66 6.88 15.44
C LYS A 105 -19.88 6.64 14.16
N LYS A 106 -19.05 7.61 13.74
CA LYS A 106 -18.42 7.57 12.41
C LYS A 106 -16.95 7.17 12.46
N ALA A 107 -16.23 7.54 13.52
CA ALA A 107 -14.78 7.35 13.56
C ALA A 107 -14.32 6.55 14.77
N GLY A 108 -13.41 5.60 14.56
CA GLY A 108 -12.67 4.90 15.60
C GLY A 108 -11.18 5.28 15.57
N MET A 109 -10.52 5.19 16.72
CA MET A 109 -9.07 5.41 16.82
C MET A 109 -8.39 4.26 17.55
N VAL A 110 -7.27 3.80 16.98
CA VAL A 110 -6.31 2.90 17.63
C VAL A 110 -5.06 3.71 17.94
N PHE A 111 -4.71 3.78 19.22
CA PHE A 111 -3.57 4.57 19.71
C PHE A 111 -2.31 3.69 19.79
N GLN A 112 -1.14 4.30 19.55
CA GLN A 112 0.18 3.67 19.73
C GLN A 112 0.36 3.11 21.15
N ARG A 113 -0.01 3.88 22.18
CA ARG A 113 -0.18 3.39 23.55
C ARG A 113 -1.65 3.06 23.75
N PHE A 114 -1.96 1.80 24.00
CA PHE A 114 -3.28 1.17 23.87
C PHE A 114 -4.44 1.87 24.60
N ALA A 115 -4.13 2.79 25.53
CA ALA A 115 -5.09 3.63 26.24
C ALA A 115 -6.24 2.79 26.83
N LEU A 116 -5.92 1.60 27.32
CA LEU A 116 -6.87 0.73 27.99
C LEU A 116 -7.18 1.30 29.36
N MET A 117 -8.42 1.16 29.80
CA MET A 117 -8.85 1.55 31.13
C MET A 117 -8.38 0.46 32.10
N PRO A 118 -7.42 0.74 32.99
CA PRO A 118 -6.77 -0.29 33.82
C PRO A 118 -7.71 -0.88 34.88
N HIS A 119 -8.76 -0.14 35.24
CA HIS A 119 -9.77 -0.52 36.22
C HIS A 119 -10.99 -1.23 35.59
N ARG A 120 -10.92 -1.58 34.30
CA ARG A 120 -11.97 -2.30 33.58
C ARG A 120 -11.40 -3.58 32.99
N THR A 121 -12.23 -4.62 32.90
CA THR A 121 -11.85 -5.87 32.26
C THR A 121 -11.59 -5.68 30.76
N VAL A 122 -11.01 -6.68 30.11
CA VAL A 122 -10.87 -6.74 28.65
C VAL A 122 -12.23 -6.59 27.97
N MET A 123 -13.23 -7.34 28.44
CA MET A 123 -14.60 -7.28 27.92
C MET A 123 -15.19 -5.87 28.03
N ASP A 124 -15.02 -5.22 29.18
CA ASP A 124 -15.52 -3.86 29.40
C ASP A 124 -14.78 -2.82 28.56
N ASN A 125 -13.48 -3.01 28.34
CA ASN A 125 -12.70 -2.16 27.45
C ASN A 125 -13.23 -2.26 26.02
N VAL A 126 -13.47 -3.46 25.50
CA VAL A 126 -13.99 -3.68 24.15
C VAL A 126 -15.43 -3.17 24.02
N ALA A 127 -16.28 -3.40 25.02
CA ALA A 127 -17.68 -2.97 25.03
C ALA A 127 -17.88 -1.46 25.22
N TRP A 128 -16.85 -0.72 25.63
CA TRP A 128 -16.97 0.67 26.07
C TRP A 128 -17.52 1.62 25.00
N GLY A 129 -17.10 1.48 23.74
CA GLY A 129 -17.61 2.31 22.65
C GLY A 129 -19.12 2.15 22.48
N LEU A 130 -19.60 0.92 22.55
CA LEU A 130 -21.02 0.57 22.45
C LEU A 130 -21.81 1.03 23.71
N GLU A 131 -21.19 0.99 24.90
CA GLU A 131 -21.75 1.54 26.15
C GLU A 131 -22.06 3.03 26.00
N ILE A 132 -21.10 3.79 25.46
CA ILE A 132 -21.24 5.23 25.23
C ILE A 132 -22.26 5.55 24.15
N GLN A 133 -22.45 4.66 23.18
CA GLN A 133 -23.51 4.77 22.17
C GLN A 133 -24.91 4.44 22.74
N GLY A 134 -25.00 3.91 23.97
CA GLY A 134 -26.27 3.53 24.60
C GLY A 134 -26.81 2.18 24.14
N GLN A 135 -25.96 1.30 23.61
CA GLN A 135 -26.37 -0.02 23.12
C GLN A 135 -26.77 -0.95 24.28
N SER A 136 -27.74 -1.84 24.01
CA SER A 136 -28.24 -2.80 24.99
C SER A 136 -27.11 -3.70 25.51
N ARG A 137 -27.20 -4.14 26.78
CA ARG A 137 -26.19 -5.05 27.36
C ARG A 137 -26.00 -6.31 26.51
N ARG A 138 -27.08 -6.88 25.98
CA ARG A 138 -27.03 -8.06 25.11
C ARG A 138 -26.20 -7.80 23.85
N THR A 139 -26.54 -6.75 23.10
CA THR A 139 -25.81 -6.34 21.89
C THR A 139 -24.33 -6.07 22.17
N ARG A 140 -24.02 -5.43 23.30
CA ARG A 140 -22.64 -5.16 23.72
C ARG A 140 -21.85 -6.44 23.93
N LEU A 141 -22.41 -7.39 24.68
CA LEU A 141 -21.73 -8.65 24.97
C LEU A 141 -21.54 -9.51 23.72
N GLU A 142 -22.58 -9.64 22.89
CA GLU A 142 -22.53 -10.39 21.62
C GLU A 142 -21.41 -9.84 20.72
N ARG A 143 -21.39 -8.52 20.49
CA ARG A 143 -20.39 -7.87 19.65
C ARG A 143 -18.98 -7.94 20.25
N THR A 144 -18.85 -7.79 21.57
CA THR A 144 -17.55 -7.91 22.24
C THR A 144 -16.98 -9.32 22.10
N HIS A 145 -17.78 -10.37 22.31
CA HIS A 145 -17.32 -11.74 22.14
C HIS A 145 -16.89 -12.03 20.71
N GLU A 146 -17.65 -11.56 19.72
CA GLU A 146 -17.28 -11.65 18.30
C GLU A 146 -15.91 -11.00 18.05
N MET A 147 -15.69 -9.77 18.55
CA MET A 147 -14.42 -9.07 18.31
C MET A 147 -13.25 -9.70 19.06
N LEU A 148 -13.46 -10.24 20.27
CA LEU A 148 -12.43 -10.98 20.99
C LEU A 148 -12.02 -12.26 20.26
N ARG A 149 -12.95 -12.93 19.58
CA ARG A 149 -12.65 -14.06 18.69
C ARG A 149 -11.79 -13.64 17.52
N VAL A 150 -12.20 -12.57 16.82
CA VAL A 150 -11.49 -12.01 15.67
C VAL A 150 -10.03 -11.69 16.01
N VAL A 151 -9.78 -11.11 17.19
CA VAL A 151 -8.40 -10.78 17.60
C VAL A 151 -7.68 -11.91 18.36
N GLY A 152 -8.25 -13.12 18.42
CA GLY A 152 -7.62 -14.28 19.08
C GLY A 152 -7.41 -14.10 20.59
N LEU A 153 -8.36 -13.48 21.28
CA LEU A 153 -8.38 -13.26 22.73
C LEU A 153 -9.59 -13.93 23.40
N GLU A 154 -10.12 -15.01 22.82
CA GLU A 154 -11.10 -15.85 23.49
C GLU A 154 -10.54 -16.37 24.82
N GLY A 155 -11.37 -16.39 25.87
CA GLY A 155 -10.95 -16.78 27.22
C GLY A 155 -10.36 -15.66 28.09
N TRP A 156 -9.91 -14.54 27.50
CA TRP A 156 -9.29 -13.43 28.25
C TRP A 156 -10.26 -12.32 28.66
N ALA A 157 -11.56 -12.51 28.42
CA ALA A 157 -12.59 -11.48 28.58
C ALA A 157 -12.65 -10.88 30.00
N GLN A 158 -12.42 -11.69 31.04
CA GLN A 158 -12.53 -11.27 32.44
C GLN A 158 -11.21 -10.72 33.03
N ASN A 159 -10.11 -10.84 32.29
CA ASN A 159 -8.82 -10.33 32.74
C ASN A 159 -8.78 -8.80 32.71
N TYR A 160 -7.85 -8.24 33.46
CA TYR A 160 -7.52 -6.82 33.45
C TYR A 160 -6.30 -6.53 32.56
N PRO A 161 -6.15 -5.31 32.01
CA PRO A 161 -5.05 -4.97 31.12
C PRO A 161 -3.65 -5.26 31.67
N HIS A 162 -3.43 -5.13 32.98
CA HIS A 162 -2.13 -5.39 33.61
C HIS A 162 -1.75 -6.88 33.67
N GLU A 163 -2.72 -7.77 33.46
CA GLU A 163 -2.53 -9.23 33.39
C GLU A 163 -2.17 -9.69 31.97
N LEU A 164 -2.15 -8.77 31.00
CA LEU A 164 -1.92 -9.06 29.59
C LEU A 164 -0.53 -8.62 29.13
N SER A 165 0.05 -9.37 28.19
CA SER A 165 1.24 -8.92 27.47
C SER A 165 0.96 -7.65 26.63
N GLY A 166 2.00 -6.90 26.29
CA GLY A 166 1.85 -5.69 25.47
C GLY A 166 1.11 -5.94 24.15
N GLY A 167 1.43 -7.04 23.46
CA GLY A 167 0.75 -7.40 22.22
C GLY A 167 -0.71 -7.83 22.41
N MET A 168 -1.05 -8.44 23.56
CA MET A 168 -2.45 -8.71 23.90
C MET A 168 -3.20 -7.40 24.17
N GLN A 169 -2.61 -6.44 24.90
CA GLN A 169 -3.23 -5.13 25.13
C GLN A 169 -3.50 -4.37 23.83
N GLN A 170 -2.59 -4.48 22.85
CA GLN A 170 -2.77 -3.93 21.51
C GLN A 170 -3.97 -4.52 20.79
N ARG A 171 -4.12 -5.85 20.83
CA ARG A 171 -5.27 -6.59 20.29
C ARG A 171 -6.59 -6.20 20.96
N VAL A 172 -6.59 -5.95 22.28
CA VAL A 172 -7.76 -5.39 22.99
C VAL A 172 -8.09 -3.97 22.47
N GLY A 173 -7.07 -3.12 22.28
CA GLY A 173 -7.25 -1.78 21.73
C GLY A 173 -7.87 -1.78 20.33
N LEU A 174 -7.43 -2.70 19.48
CA LEU A 174 -7.98 -2.91 18.15
C LEU A 174 -9.42 -3.44 18.21
N ALA A 175 -9.68 -4.49 19.01
CA ALA A 175 -11.02 -5.05 19.20
C ALA A 175 -12.01 -3.99 19.68
N ARG A 176 -11.60 -3.10 20.59
CA ARG A 176 -12.40 -1.96 21.04
C ARG A 176 -12.77 -1.00 19.92
N ALA A 177 -11.82 -0.68 19.03
CA ALA A 177 -12.07 0.20 17.90
C ALA A 177 -13.03 -0.45 16.87
N LEU A 178 -12.88 -1.76 16.63
CA LEU A 178 -13.69 -2.52 15.69
C LEU A 178 -15.11 -2.82 16.21
N ALA A 179 -15.25 -3.05 17.53
CA ALA A 179 -16.54 -3.36 18.15
C ALA A 179 -17.58 -2.25 17.94
N ALA A 180 -17.14 -1.00 17.96
CA ALA A 180 -17.99 0.18 17.74
C ALA A 180 -18.46 0.34 16.28
N ASP A 181 -17.97 -0.51 15.37
CA ASP A 181 -18.26 -0.54 13.93
C ASP A 181 -18.22 0.84 13.21
N PRO A 182 -17.14 1.63 13.39
CA PRO A 182 -17.07 2.96 12.78
C PRO A 182 -16.99 2.87 11.25
N GLU A 183 -17.36 3.95 10.56
CA GLU A 183 -17.22 4.09 9.10
C GLU A 183 -15.76 4.34 8.68
N MET A 184 -14.99 5.00 9.56
CA MET A 184 -13.56 5.27 9.36
C MET A 184 -12.74 4.87 10.60
N LEU A 185 -11.55 4.32 10.36
CA LEU A 185 -10.59 3.95 11.41
C LEU A 185 -9.31 4.74 11.22
N LEU A 186 -8.82 5.37 12.28
CA LEU A 186 -7.50 6.00 12.28
C LEU A 186 -6.60 5.23 13.23
N MET A 187 -5.45 4.78 12.75
CA MET A 187 -4.58 3.90 13.51
C MET A 187 -3.17 4.50 13.58
N ASP A 188 -2.68 4.75 14.79
CA ASP A 188 -1.39 5.38 15.05
C ASP A 188 -0.36 4.32 15.49
N GLU A 189 0.46 3.83 14.55
CA GLU A 189 1.48 2.78 14.74
C GLU A 189 0.95 1.53 15.46
N PRO A 190 -0.07 0.86 14.89
CA PRO A 190 -0.94 -0.06 15.61
C PRO A 190 -0.33 -1.41 15.84
N PHE A 191 0.83 -1.70 15.26
CA PHE A 191 1.56 -2.97 15.36
C PHE A 191 3.03 -2.79 15.78
N SER A 192 3.44 -1.57 16.14
CA SER A 192 4.82 -1.22 16.49
C SER A 192 5.37 -1.98 17.71
N ALA A 193 4.50 -2.30 18.67
CA ALA A 193 4.85 -3.05 19.88
C ALA A 193 4.62 -4.57 19.77
N LEU A 194 4.23 -5.07 18.58
CA LEU A 194 4.03 -6.50 18.33
C LEU A 194 5.33 -7.16 17.90
N ASP A 195 5.51 -8.40 18.35
CA ASP A 195 6.55 -9.28 17.81
C ASP A 195 6.29 -9.57 16.32
N PRO A 196 7.33 -9.98 15.55
CA PRO A 196 7.21 -10.12 14.10
C PRO A 196 6.21 -11.18 13.61
N MET A 197 5.84 -12.16 14.42
CA MET A 197 4.88 -13.20 14.03
C MET A 197 3.47 -12.66 14.20
N ILE A 198 3.15 -12.18 15.40
CA ILE A 198 1.83 -11.60 15.72
C ILE A 198 1.57 -10.35 14.88
N ARG A 199 2.59 -9.52 14.58
CA ARG A 199 2.47 -8.39 13.66
C ARG A 199 1.90 -8.83 12.31
N ARG A 200 2.44 -9.89 11.71
CA ARG A 200 1.97 -10.39 10.40
C ARG A 200 0.55 -10.92 10.47
N GLU A 201 0.25 -11.72 11.49
CA GLU A 201 -1.11 -12.23 11.71
C GLU A 201 -2.14 -11.09 11.83
N MET A 202 -1.80 -10.04 12.58
CA MET A 202 -2.68 -8.88 12.75
C MET A 202 -2.82 -8.03 11.48
N GLN A 203 -1.75 -7.91 10.68
CA GLN A 203 -1.81 -7.28 9.36
C GLN A 203 -2.73 -8.07 8.42
N ASP A 204 -2.59 -9.40 8.39
CA ASP A 204 -3.43 -10.28 7.56
C ASP A 204 -4.90 -10.20 7.99
N GLU A 205 -5.16 -10.14 9.30
CA GLU A 205 -6.52 -9.95 9.80
C GLU A 205 -7.08 -8.56 9.44
N LEU A 206 -6.25 -7.51 9.48
CA LEU A 206 -6.68 -6.18 9.04
C LEU A 206 -7.06 -6.16 7.56
N ILE A 207 -6.28 -6.85 6.70
CA ILE A 207 -6.60 -7.01 5.28
C ILE A 207 -7.94 -7.71 5.12
N ARG A 208 -8.14 -8.88 5.77
CA ARG A 208 -9.42 -9.62 5.71
C ARG A 208 -10.60 -8.77 6.19
N LEU A 209 -10.41 -7.99 7.26
CA LEU A 209 -11.43 -7.08 7.78
C LEU A 209 -11.74 -5.96 6.79
N GLN A 210 -10.73 -5.38 6.14
CA GLN A 210 -10.91 -4.37 5.12
C GLN A 210 -11.67 -4.94 3.92
N GLU A 211 -11.32 -6.13 3.45
CA GLU A 211 -11.98 -6.80 2.32
C GLU A 211 -13.47 -7.01 2.57
N ARG A 212 -13.81 -7.44 3.80
CA ARG A 212 -15.20 -7.72 4.19
C ARG A 212 -16.01 -6.46 4.50
N MET A 213 -15.42 -5.48 5.19
CA MET A 213 -16.16 -4.35 5.76
C MET A 213 -16.02 -3.05 4.97
N LYS A 214 -15.05 -2.97 4.04
CA LYS A 214 -14.73 -1.81 3.20
C LYS A 214 -14.74 -0.49 3.98
N LYS A 215 -14.17 -0.52 5.19
CA LYS A 215 -14.00 0.66 6.04
C LYS A 215 -12.88 1.53 5.49
N THR A 216 -13.01 2.85 5.69
CA THR A 216 -11.95 3.79 5.30
C THR A 216 -10.90 3.85 6.39
N ILE A 217 -9.64 3.58 6.08
CA ILE A 217 -8.57 3.47 7.08
C ILE A 217 -7.50 4.52 6.81
N VAL A 218 -7.15 5.30 7.83
CA VAL A 218 -5.91 6.11 7.83
C VAL A 218 -4.92 5.42 8.76
N PHE A 219 -3.87 4.84 8.18
CA PHE A 219 -2.93 3.99 8.89
C PHE A 219 -1.57 4.69 8.99
N ILE A 220 -1.06 4.91 10.19
CA ILE A 220 0.28 5.48 10.38
C ILE A 220 1.29 4.38 10.65
N THR A 221 2.41 4.43 9.95
CA THR A 221 3.58 3.60 10.25
C THR A 221 4.90 4.33 9.98
N HIS A 222 5.98 3.75 10.44
CA HIS A 222 7.35 4.08 10.04
C HIS A 222 8.01 2.95 9.25
N ASP A 223 7.32 1.84 9.03
CA ASP A 223 7.78 0.63 8.34
C ASP A 223 7.26 0.61 6.89
N LEU A 224 8.15 0.55 5.89
CA LEU A 224 7.76 0.59 4.48
C LEU A 224 7.08 -0.71 4.07
N ASP A 225 7.55 -1.86 4.55
CA ASP A 225 6.96 -3.16 4.19
C ASP A 225 5.50 -3.22 4.62
N GLU A 226 5.18 -2.63 5.78
CA GLU A 226 3.82 -2.50 6.26
C GLU A 226 2.97 -1.57 5.38
N ALA A 227 3.54 -0.44 4.96
CA ALA A 227 2.86 0.50 4.07
C ALA A 227 2.57 -0.13 2.69
N LEU A 228 3.52 -0.87 2.13
CA LEU A 228 3.40 -1.57 0.85
C LEU A 228 2.38 -2.72 0.93
N LYS A 229 2.34 -3.44 2.06
CA LYS A 229 1.43 -4.57 2.25
C LYS A 229 -0.02 -4.14 2.47
N LEU A 230 -0.25 -3.04 3.19
CA LEU A 230 -1.59 -2.62 3.62
C LEU A 230 -2.19 -1.49 2.79
N GLY A 231 -1.36 -0.62 2.22
CA GLY A 231 -1.81 0.66 1.68
C GLY A 231 -2.25 0.59 0.23
N ASP A 232 -3.44 1.12 -0.06
CA ASP A 232 -3.85 1.45 -1.43
C ASP A 232 -3.08 2.66 -1.95
N ARG A 233 -2.86 3.65 -1.06
CA ARG A 233 -2.03 4.83 -1.30
C ARG A 233 -1.20 5.16 -0.06
N ILE A 234 -0.01 5.69 -0.28
CA ILE A 234 0.96 6.03 0.74
C ILE A 234 1.29 7.52 0.61
N ALA A 235 1.24 8.23 1.73
CA ALA A 235 1.73 9.60 1.88
C ALA A 235 2.96 9.62 2.78
N ILE A 236 4.10 10.05 2.24
CA ILE A 236 5.35 10.16 2.99
C ILE A 236 5.47 11.58 3.55
N MET A 237 5.68 11.68 4.87
CA MET A 237 5.81 12.94 5.60
C MET A 237 7.24 13.19 6.09
N ARG A 238 7.70 14.42 5.91
CA ARG A 238 8.95 14.97 6.47
C ARG A 238 8.67 16.36 7.01
N ASP A 239 9.16 16.67 8.21
CA ASP A 239 9.07 18.00 8.83
C ASP A 239 7.67 18.63 8.84
N GLY A 240 6.65 17.81 9.08
CA GLY A 240 5.26 18.24 9.16
C GLY A 240 4.59 18.44 7.80
N ALA A 241 5.30 18.28 6.69
CA ALA A 241 4.76 18.37 5.33
C ALA A 241 4.64 16.98 4.70
N ILE A 242 3.73 16.85 3.73
CA ILE A 242 3.69 15.71 2.82
C ILE A 242 4.69 15.97 1.69
N ILE A 243 5.58 15.01 1.46
CA ILE A 243 6.62 15.09 0.41
C ILE A 243 6.14 14.41 -0.86
N GLN A 244 5.52 13.24 -0.74
CA GLN A 244 5.00 12.47 -1.87
C GLN A 244 3.74 11.72 -1.46
N VAL A 245 2.78 11.64 -2.38
CA VAL A 245 1.61 10.76 -2.28
C VAL A 245 1.50 9.96 -3.56
N GLY A 246 1.34 8.65 -3.45
CA GLY A 246 1.23 7.76 -4.60
C GLY A 246 0.75 6.38 -4.21
N THR A 247 0.58 5.51 -5.20
CA THR A 247 0.41 4.08 -4.99
C THR A 247 1.71 3.46 -4.47
N PRO A 248 1.69 2.26 -3.85
CA PRO A 248 2.90 1.51 -3.52
C PRO A 248 3.92 1.44 -4.68
N GLU A 249 3.42 1.27 -5.90
CA GLU A 249 4.25 1.24 -7.11
C GLU A 249 4.93 2.58 -7.40
N ASP A 250 4.19 3.69 -7.32
CA ASP A 250 4.73 5.04 -7.56
C ASP A 250 5.85 5.36 -6.57
N ILE A 251 5.65 4.99 -5.30
CA ILE A 251 6.63 5.23 -4.24
C ILE A 251 7.94 4.48 -4.51
N VAL A 252 7.86 3.20 -4.93
CA VAL A 252 9.02 2.34 -5.16
C VAL A 252 9.73 2.63 -6.48
N SER A 253 8.97 2.98 -7.52
CA SER A 253 9.52 3.15 -8.88
C SER A 253 9.99 4.57 -9.17
N ALA A 254 9.37 5.57 -8.56
CA ALA A 254 9.65 6.98 -8.80
C ALA A 254 9.67 7.77 -7.47
N PRO A 255 10.67 7.54 -6.60
CA PRO A 255 10.84 8.33 -5.39
C PRO A 255 11.09 9.81 -5.73
N PHE A 256 10.38 10.71 -5.05
CA PHE A 256 10.43 12.16 -5.34
C PHE A 256 11.80 12.79 -5.07
N ASP A 257 12.43 12.43 -3.95
CA ASP A 257 13.75 12.90 -3.57
C ASP A 257 14.57 11.78 -2.91
N GLU A 258 15.83 12.08 -2.58
CA GLU A 258 16.74 11.13 -1.92
C GLU A 258 16.17 10.60 -0.60
N TYR A 259 15.45 11.43 0.16
CA TYR A 259 14.82 11.01 1.40
C TYR A 259 13.73 9.96 1.19
N VAL A 260 12.89 10.10 0.15
CA VAL A 260 11.96 9.02 -0.22
C VAL A 260 12.73 7.79 -0.71
N GLY A 261 13.78 8.02 -1.52
CA GLY A 261 14.65 6.98 -2.03
C GLY A 261 15.23 6.07 -0.94
N GLU A 262 15.67 6.64 0.19
CA GLU A 262 16.21 5.89 1.33
C GLU A 262 15.24 4.81 1.85
N PHE A 263 13.94 5.08 1.92
CA PHE A 263 12.98 4.08 2.39
C PHE A 263 12.88 2.90 1.42
N THR A 264 13.02 3.16 0.12
CA THR A 264 12.78 2.17 -0.94
C THR A 264 13.98 1.27 -1.24
N LYS A 265 15.17 1.58 -0.71
CA LYS A 265 16.43 0.90 -1.04
C LYS A 265 16.39 -0.61 -0.79
N ASP A 266 15.81 -1.02 0.34
CA ASP A 266 15.75 -2.42 0.76
C ASP A 266 14.46 -3.13 0.32
N VAL A 267 13.61 -2.47 -0.48
CA VAL A 267 12.34 -3.05 -0.94
C VAL A 267 12.59 -4.05 -2.04
N ARG A 268 11.95 -5.22 -1.90
CA ARG A 268 11.88 -6.23 -2.94
C ARG A 268 10.91 -5.78 -4.03
N LYS A 269 11.43 -5.07 -5.04
CA LYS A 269 10.65 -4.54 -6.18
C LYS A 269 9.75 -5.58 -6.85
N VAL A 270 10.19 -6.83 -6.90
CA VAL A 270 9.42 -7.97 -7.42
C VAL A 270 8.06 -8.16 -6.71
N GLU A 271 7.95 -7.82 -5.44
CA GLU A 271 6.72 -8.00 -4.66
C GLU A 271 5.72 -6.85 -4.86
N VAL A 272 6.17 -5.73 -5.43
CA VAL A 272 5.37 -4.50 -5.54
C VAL A 272 5.08 -4.15 -6.99
N LEU A 273 6.08 -4.26 -7.86
CA LEU A 273 5.99 -3.75 -9.22
C LEU A 273 5.28 -4.75 -10.16
N PRO A 274 4.49 -4.25 -11.12
CA PRO A 274 3.93 -5.03 -12.21
C PRO A 274 4.90 -5.22 -13.39
N VAL A 275 4.55 -6.15 -14.29
CA VAL A 275 5.35 -6.54 -15.47
C VAL A 275 5.72 -5.34 -16.35
N ARG A 276 4.84 -4.34 -16.47
CA ARG A 276 5.10 -3.12 -17.26
C ARG A 276 6.39 -2.37 -16.87
N PHE A 277 6.91 -2.54 -15.65
CA PHE A 277 8.14 -1.88 -15.21
C PHE A 277 9.42 -2.48 -15.79
N ILE A 278 9.37 -3.74 -16.24
CA ILE A 278 10.54 -4.46 -16.75
C ILE A 278 10.42 -4.77 -18.25
N MET A 279 9.22 -4.59 -18.82
CA MET A 279 8.99 -4.84 -20.24
C MET A 279 9.68 -3.79 -21.11
N LYS A 280 10.01 -4.20 -22.33
CA LYS A 280 10.45 -3.32 -23.40
C LYS A 280 9.46 -3.39 -24.56
N PRO A 281 9.43 -2.41 -25.47
CA PRO A 281 8.66 -2.53 -26.70
C PRO A 281 9.02 -3.82 -27.45
N PRO A 282 8.05 -4.51 -28.08
CA PRO A 282 8.34 -5.75 -28.80
C PRO A 282 9.24 -5.44 -30.00
N LYS A 283 10.38 -6.13 -30.10
CA LYS A 283 11.34 -5.89 -31.19
C LYS A 283 10.84 -6.45 -32.50
N THR A 284 10.44 -7.71 -32.50
CA THR A 284 10.07 -8.43 -33.73
C THR A 284 8.58 -8.75 -33.72
N ARG A 285 7.80 -7.92 -34.41
CA ARG A 285 6.35 -8.08 -34.57
C ARG A 285 5.99 -8.31 -36.02
N VAL A 286 5.16 -9.32 -36.28
CA VAL A 286 4.66 -9.65 -37.62
C VAL A 286 3.15 -9.87 -37.60
N TYR A 287 2.47 -9.54 -38.68
CA TYR A 287 1.04 -9.77 -38.82
C TYR A 287 0.76 -11.16 -39.39
N ASP A 288 -0.35 -11.76 -38.97
CA ASP A 288 -0.76 -13.12 -39.34
C ASP A 288 -0.90 -13.35 -40.85
N TRP A 289 -1.31 -12.34 -41.62
CA TRP A 289 -1.38 -12.40 -43.08
C TRP A 289 -0.03 -12.28 -43.80
N GLN A 290 1.06 -11.96 -43.09
CA GLN A 290 2.39 -11.86 -43.70
C GLN A 290 2.97 -13.24 -43.98
N GLY A 291 3.83 -13.34 -45.00
CA GLY A 291 4.50 -14.59 -45.36
C GLY A 291 5.79 -14.84 -44.56
N PRO A 292 6.29 -16.10 -44.53
CA PRO A 292 7.45 -16.48 -43.72
C PRO A 292 8.74 -15.71 -44.05
N ARG A 293 8.94 -15.32 -45.32
CA ARG A 293 10.10 -14.52 -45.76
C ARG A 293 10.14 -13.13 -45.16
N VAL A 294 8.97 -12.52 -44.93
CA VAL A 294 8.87 -11.22 -44.25
C VAL A 294 9.30 -11.39 -42.80
N ALA A 295 8.74 -12.38 -42.10
CA ALA A 295 9.11 -12.66 -40.71
C ALA A 295 10.61 -12.93 -40.53
N LEU A 296 11.23 -13.71 -41.42
CA LEU A 296 12.68 -13.94 -41.41
C LEU A 296 13.51 -12.66 -41.62
N ARG A 297 12.99 -11.69 -42.37
CA ARG A 297 13.67 -10.41 -42.56
C ARG A 297 13.60 -9.55 -41.31
N GLU A 298 12.43 -9.44 -40.70
CA GLU A 298 12.23 -8.69 -39.45
C GLU A 298 13.08 -9.30 -38.32
N MET A 299 13.06 -10.63 -38.15
CA MET A 299 13.91 -11.36 -37.20
C MET A 299 15.41 -11.09 -37.41
N ARG A 300 15.88 -11.08 -38.67
CA ARG A 300 17.29 -10.79 -38.99
C ARG A 300 17.67 -9.34 -38.69
N GLN A 301 16.75 -8.40 -38.90
CA GLN A 301 17.01 -6.98 -38.68
C GLN A 301 17.16 -6.67 -37.19
N GLU A 302 16.33 -7.30 -36.37
CA GLU A 302 16.33 -7.10 -34.91
C GLU A 302 17.26 -8.07 -34.16
N GLU A 303 17.94 -8.97 -34.89
CA GLU A 303 18.82 -10.03 -34.37
C GLU A 303 18.12 -10.98 -33.38
N GLU A 304 16.86 -11.31 -33.64
CA GLU A 304 16.02 -12.17 -32.79
C GLU A 304 15.71 -13.51 -33.48
N ASP A 305 15.60 -14.58 -32.70
CA ASP A 305 15.27 -15.92 -33.22
C ASP A 305 13.75 -16.23 -33.18
N VAL A 306 12.96 -15.30 -32.66
CA VAL A 306 11.50 -15.41 -32.57
C VAL A 306 10.81 -14.11 -33.01
N ALA A 307 9.58 -14.24 -33.49
CA ALA A 307 8.69 -13.12 -33.81
C ALA A 307 7.34 -13.31 -33.13
N PHE A 308 6.78 -12.23 -32.61
CA PHE A 308 5.43 -12.20 -32.09
C PHE A 308 4.45 -11.96 -33.22
N VAL A 309 3.49 -12.86 -33.38
CA VAL A 309 2.47 -12.78 -34.43
C VAL A 309 1.20 -12.16 -33.86
N VAL A 310 0.69 -11.14 -34.55
CA VAL A 310 -0.51 -10.40 -34.16
C VAL A 310 -1.56 -10.37 -35.28
N ASP A 311 -2.82 -10.14 -34.91
CA ASP A 311 -3.90 -9.85 -35.87
C ASP A 311 -3.92 -8.37 -36.30
N LYS A 312 -4.92 -7.98 -37.11
CA LYS A 312 -5.09 -6.59 -37.59
C LYS A 312 -5.44 -5.59 -36.49
N GLU A 313 -5.95 -6.06 -35.37
CA GLU A 313 -6.23 -5.28 -34.17
C GLU A 313 -5.03 -5.24 -33.19
N GLU A 314 -3.87 -5.77 -33.60
CA GLU A 314 -2.64 -5.93 -32.81
C GLU A 314 -2.76 -6.91 -31.64
N ARG A 315 -3.78 -7.78 -31.64
CA ARG A 315 -3.94 -8.82 -30.62
C ARG A 315 -2.91 -9.91 -30.82
N PHE A 316 -2.29 -10.33 -29.73
CA PHE A 316 -1.29 -11.38 -29.73
C PHE A 316 -1.93 -12.74 -30.06
N LEU A 317 -1.44 -13.42 -31.09
CA LEU A 317 -1.94 -14.73 -31.54
C LEU A 317 -0.98 -15.86 -31.20
N GLY A 318 0.32 -15.60 -31.27
CA GLY A 318 1.32 -16.62 -30.96
C GLY A 318 2.74 -16.21 -31.30
N ILE A 319 3.65 -17.18 -31.21
CA ILE A 319 5.06 -17.00 -31.56
C ILE A 319 5.41 -17.78 -32.81
N LEU A 320 6.35 -17.24 -33.58
CA LEU A 320 6.95 -17.91 -34.73
C LEU A 320 8.45 -18.03 -34.51
N ALA A 321 8.95 -19.26 -34.44
CA ALA A 321 10.38 -19.53 -34.40
C ALA A 321 11.03 -19.36 -35.78
N ARG A 322 12.25 -18.83 -35.81
CA ARG A 322 13.04 -18.64 -37.04
C ARG A 322 13.21 -19.93 -37.85
N GLU A 323 13.43 -21.05 -37.18
CA GLU A 323 13.57 -22.37 -37.84
C GLU A 323 12.28 -22.78 -38.56
N ALA A 324 11.12 -22.57 -37.94
CA ALA A 324 9.82 -22.86 -38.54
C ALA A 324 9.56 -21.95 -39.75
N ALA A 325 9.88 -20.65 -39.63
CA ALA A 325 9.78 -19.69 -40.73
C ALA A 325 10.72 -20.03 -41.90
N ALA A 326 11.95 -20.47 -41.62
CA ALA A 326 12.93 -20.87 -42.63
C ALA A 326 12.47 -22.09 -43.43
N ARG A 327 12.04 -23.17 -42.74
CA ARG A 327 11.50 -24.38 -43.39
C ARG A 327 10.32 -24.05 -44.30
N ALA A 328 9.42 -23.20 -43.83
CA ALA A 328 8.24 -22.80 -44.60
C ALA A 328 8.58 -21.90 -45.81
N ALA A 329 9.61 -21.05 -45.69
CA ALA A 329 10.07 -20.19 -46.80
C ALA A 329 10.76 -20.97 -47.93
N GLU A 330 11.38 -22.11 -47.61
CA GLU A 330 12.04 -23.03 -48.55
C GLU A 330 11.04 -23.96 -49.24
N GLY A 331 10.04 -24.47 -48.51
CA GLY A 331 9.01 -25.37 -49.05
C GLY A 331 8.01 -24.71 -50.02
N GLY A 332 7.83 -23.38 -49.95
CA GLY A 332 7.00 -22.61 -50.89
C GLY A 332 5.49 -22.66 -50.65
N ASP A 333 5.01 -23.50 -49.73
CA ASP A 333 3.58 -23.75 -49.51
C ASP A 333 2.90 -22.77 -48.53
N ALA A 334 3.65 -22.13 -47.63
CA ALA A 334 3.08 -21.25 -46.61
C ALA A 334 2.94 -19.80 -47.12
N THR A 335 1.70 -19.40 -47.39
CA THR A 335 1.36 -18.01 -47.78
C THR A 335 1.19 -17.07 -46.58
N SER A 336 1.01 -17.63 -45.37
CA SER A 336 0.75 -16.88 -44.14
C SER A 336 1.46 -17.54 -42.96
N VAL A 337 1.97 -16.71 -42.04
CA VAL A 337 2.59 -17.17 -40.79
C VAL A 337 1.59 -17.70 -39.76
N ALA A 338 0.29 -17.43 -39.92
CA ALA A 338 -0.77 -17.91 -39.01
C ALA A 338 -0.79 -19.45 -38.91
N GLN A 339 -0.40 -20.16 -39.97
CA GLN A 339 -0.36 -21.61 -40.04
C GLN A 339 0.88 -22.22 -39.36
N LEU A 340 1.85 -21.38 -39.02
CA LEU A 340 3.17 -21.77 -38.49
C LEU A 340 3.32 -21.42 -37.00
N LEU A 341 2.25 -20.93 -36.38
CA LEU A 341 2.25 -20.56 -34.97
C LEU A 341 2.48 -21.80 -34.11
N GLU A 342 3.48 -21.71 -33.25
CA GLU A 342 3.53 -22.58 -32.10
C GLU A 342 2.47 -22.08 -31.11
N THR A 343 1.77 -23.01 -30.43
CA THR A 343 0.92 -22.63 -29.29
C THR A 343 1.78 -21.84 -28.33
N ALA A 344 1.56 -20.52 -28.30
CA ALA A 344 2.40 -19.65 -27.51
C ALA A 344 2.23 -20.06 -26.04
N PRO A 345 3.34 -20.20 -25.33
CA PRO A 345 3.26 -20.34 -23.91
C PRO A 345 2.76 -19.00 -23.31
N ILE A 346 2.14 -19.08 -22.13
CA ILE A 346 1.33 -18.03 -21.48
C ILE A 346 1.90 -16.62 -21.70
N ALA A 347 1.11 -15.72 -22.32
CA ALA A 347 1.39 -14.28 -22.33
C ALA A 347 1.00 -13.66 -20.98
N PHE A 348 1.74 -12.65 -20.53
CA PHE A 348 1.47 -11.95 -19.28
C PHE A 348 0.81 -10.61 -19.56
N SER A 349 -0.13 -10.19 -18.71
CA SER A 349 -0.63 -8.83 -18.72
C SER A 349 0.45 -7.86 -18.25
N ALA A 350 0.48 -6.66 -18.82
CA ALA A 350 1.31 -5.56 -18.36
C ALA A 350 1.04 -5.19 -16.88
N ASP A 351 -0.17 -5.48 -16.40
CA ASP A 351 -0.62 -5.24 -15.02
C ASP A 351 -0.44 -6.43 -14.08
N ASP A 352 0.04 -7.57 -14.59
CA ASP A 352 0.35 -8.71 -13.74
C ASP A 352 1.49 -8.38 -12.77
N SER A 353 1.43 -8.96 -11.57
CA SER A 353 2.52 -8.85 -10.59
C SER A 353 3.78 -9.56 -11.09
N LEU A 354 4.95 -8.93 -10.90
CA LEU A 354 6.23 -9.56 -11.17
C LEU A 354 6.44 -10.85 -10.39
N GLN A 355 5.98 -10.90 -9.14
CA GLN A 355 6.06 -12.12 -8.32
C GLN A 355 5.28 -13.28 -8.95
N TRP A 356 4.09 -12.99 -9.49
CA TRP A 356 3.28 -13.99 -10.17
C TRP A 356 3.95 -14.46 -11.46
N MET A 357 4.49 -13.53 -12.26
CA MET A 357 5.25 -13.86 -13.46
C MET A 357 6.45 -14.76 -13.15
N LEU A 358 7.26 -14.41 -12.14
CA LEU A 358 8.42 -15.22 -11.73
C LEU A 358 8.02 -16.64 -11.31
N ALA A 359 6.97 -16.77 -10.50
CA ALA A 359 6.48 -18.09 -10.09
C ALA A 359 6.07 -18.95 -11.29
N ARG A 360 5.33 -18.36 -12.24
CA ARG A 360 4.91 -19.06 -13.47
C ARG A 360 6.07 -19.43 -14.36
N VAL A 361 7.02 -18.54 -14.59
CA VAL A 361 8.16 -18.83 -15.48
C VAL A 361 9.03 -19.97 -14.93
N MET A 362 9.18 -20.04 -13.59
CA MET A 362 9.93 -21.12 -12.93
C MET A 362 9.24 -22.49 -13.08
N ASP A 363 7.91 -22.54 -12.93
CA ASP A 363 7.14 -23.80 -13.03
C ASP A 363 7.21 -24.42 -14.44
N TYR A 364 7.33 -23.59 -15.48
CA TYR A 364 7.22 -24.03 -16.87
C TYR A 364 8.53 -24.44 -17.54
N ASN A 365 9.66 -24.55 -16.81
CA ASN A 365 11.01 -24.81 -17.37
C ASN A 365 11.23 -24.08 -18.71
N TRP A 366 10.91 -22.78 -18.68
CA TRP A 366 10.67 -21.99 -19.87
C TRP A 366 11.88 -21.97 -20.80
N ARG A 367 11.65 -22.34 -22.08
CA ARG A 367 12.71 -22.47 -23.08
C ARG A 367 12.93 -21.21 -23.93
N LEU A 368 11.94 -20.33 -24.05
CA LEU A 368 12.09 -19.14 -24.90
C LEU A 368 12.92 -18.05 -24.21
N GLU A 369 13.62 -17.26 -25.01
CA GLU A 369 14.45 -16.16 -24.52
C GLU A 369 13.62 -14.91 -24.18
N THR A 370 12.47 -14.74 -24.81
CA THR A 370 11.56 -13.61 -24.63
C THR A 370 10.15 -14.07 -24.30
N ILE A 371 9.43 -13.25 -23.53
CA ILE A 371 8.06 -13.50 -23.09
C ILE A 371 7.17 -12.34 -23.56
N PRO A 372 6.07 -12.60 -24.27
CA PRO A 372 5.16 -11.56 -24.73
C PRO A 372 4.37 -10.96 -23.56
N VAL A 373 4.18 -9.64 -23.60
CA VAL A 373 3.36 -8.87 -22.66
C VAL A 373 2.19 -8.23 -23.40
N VAL A 374 0.98 -8.40 -22.87
CA VAL A 374 -0.26 -7.91 -23.45
C VAL A 374 -0.98 -6.90 -22.55
N ASP A 375 -1.85 -6.07 -23.13
CA ASP A 375 -2.81 -5.26 -22.37
C ASP A 375 -4.08 -6.05 -21.99
N ALA A 376 -5.04 -5.38 -21.36
CA ALA A 376 -6.31 -5.96 -20.94
C ALA A 376 -7.17 -6.44 -22.13
N GLU A 377 -6.97 -5.89 -23.32
CA GLU A 377 -7.64 -6.25 -24.58
C GLU A 377 -6.90 -7.35 -25.35
N GLY A 378 -5.76 -7.83 -24.84
CA GLY A 378 -4.93 -8.87 -25.44
C GLY A 378 -3.97 -8.37 -26.53
N LYS A 379 -3.77 -7.05 -26.65
CA LYS A 379 -2.84 -6.47 -27.62
C LYS A 379 -1.41 -6.59 -27.14
N LEU A 380 -0.49 -6.89 -28.05
CA LEU A 380 0.93 -6.95 -27.74
C LEU A 380 1.48 -5.55 -27.45
N VAL A 381 1.86 -5.31 -26.19
CA VAL A 381 2.40 -4.02 -25.73
C VAL A 381 3.88 -4.08 -25.38
N GLY A 382 4.42 -5.28 -25.16
CA GLY A 382 5.82 -5.42 -24.78
C GLY A 382 6.35 -6.85 -24.84
N GLU A 383 7.62 -6.96 -24.50
CA GLU A 383 8.34 -8.20 -24.30
C GLU A 383 9.19 -8.12 -23.03
N VAL A 384 9.39 -9.24 -22.35
CA VAL A 384 10.34 -9.38 -21.24
C VAL A 384 11.39 -10.41 -21.62
N HIS A 385 12.66 -9.99 -21.57
CA HIS A 385 13.78 -10.89 -21.84
C HIS A 385 14.12 -11.73 -20.61
N ARG A 386 14.47 -13.01 -20.81
CA ARG A 386 14.75 -13.99 -19.76
C ARG A 386 15.92 -13.59 -18.86
N THR A 387 16.87 -12.79 -19.36
CA THR A 387 17.96 -12.25 -18.56
C THR A 387 17.44 -11.37 -17.43
N VAL A 388 16.48 -10.49 -17.72
CA VAL A 388 15.84 -9.62 -16.72
C VAL A 388 15.11 -10.45 -15.67
N ILE A 389 14.39 -11.50 -16.10
CA ILE A 389 13.72 -12.44 -15.19
C ILE A 389 14.72 -13.14 -14.27
N ARG A 390 15.86 -13.58 -14.82
CA ARG A 390 16.92 -14.24 -14.06
C ARG A 390 17.56 -13.30 -13.04
N ASP A 391 17.79 -12.06 -13.41
CA ASP A 391 18.37 -11.05 -12.51
C ASP A 391 17.38 -10.71 -11.38
N LEU A 392 16.09 -10.54 -11.70
CA LEU A 392 15.03 -10.39 -10.69
C LEU A 392 14.92 -11.60 -9.75
N ALA A 393 15.08 -12.82 -10.28
CA ALA A 393 15.05 -14.04 -9.47
C ALA A 393 16.28 -14.14 -8.55
N LYS A 394 17.46 -13.70 -8.99
CA LYS A 394 18.67 -13.62 -8.16
C LYS A 394 18.49 -12.58 -7.06
N ASP A 395 18.01 -11.38 -7.37
CA ASP A 395 17.74 -10.35 -6.37
C ASP A 395 16.74 -10.83 -5.31
N ALA A 396 15.69 -11.56 -5.73
CA ALA A 396 14.73 -12.17 -4.81
C ALA A 396 15.35 -13.26 -3.90
N LEU A 397 16.40 -13.94 -4.34
CA LEU A 397 17.12 -14.98 -3.60
C LEU A 397 18.23 -14.43 -2.69
N GLU A 398 18.99 -13.43 -3.13
CA GLU A 398 20.10 -12.84 -2.37
C GLU A 398 19.61 -12.11 -1.12
N VAL A 399 18.45 -11.45 -1.17
CA VAL A 399 17.83 -10.82 -0.01
C VAL A 399 17.40 -11.85 1.05
N ARG A 400 17.01 -13.07 0.67
CA ARG A 400 16.70 -14.14 1.65
C ARG A 400 17.92 -14.52 2.48
N VAL A 401 19.11 -14.56 1.87
CA VAL A 401 20.36 -14.92 2.54
C VAL A 401 20.90 -13.74 3.36
N GLY A 402 20.80 -12.50 2.85
CA GLY A 402 21.23 -11.29 3.55
C GLY A 402 20.42 -10.99 4.83
N VAL A 403 19.11 -11.25 4.82
CA VAL A 403 18.24 -11.08 6.00
C VAL A 403 18.49 -12.18 7.05
N GLN A 404 18.87 -13.40 6.64
CA GLN A 404 19.31 -14.45 7.57
C GLN A 404 20.68 -14.16 8.18
N ALA A 405 21.65 -13.65 7.40
CA ALA A 405 23.00 -13.36 7.86
C ALA A 405 23.07 -12.15 8.81
N ARG A 406 22.24 -11.12 8.61
CA ARG A 406 22.15 -9.96 9.53
C ARG A 406 21.38 -10.24 10.81
N ARG A 407 20.55 -11.29 10.87
CA ARG A 407 19.88 -11.74 12.09
C ARG A 407 20.76 -12.58 13.01
N SER A 408 21.89 -13.08 12.52
CA SER A 408 22.86 -13.87 13.30
C SER A 408 24.02 -13.05 13.89
N THR A 409 24.13 -11.75 13.57
CA THR A 409 25.22 -10.88 14.07
C THR A 409 24.79 -9.87 15.13
N THR A 410 23.56 -9.99 15.65
CA THR A 410 23.10 -9.23 16.83
C THR A 410 22.63 -10.22 17.88
N VAL A 411 23.60 -10.85 18.55
CA VAL A 411 23.42 -11.53 19.85
C VAL A 411 24.29 -10.81 20.86
#